data_AF-A0A5M9R5Z9-F1
#
_entry.id   AF-A0A5M9R5Z9-F1
#
_cell.length_a   1.000
_cell.length_b   1.000
_cell.length_c   1.000
_cell.angle_alpha   90.00
_cell.angle_beta   90.00
_cell.angle_gamma   90.00
#
_symmetry.space_group_name_H-M   'P 1'
#
loop_
_entity.id
_entity.type
_entity.pdbx_description
1 polymer ?
#
loop_
_entity_poly.entity_id
_entity_poly.type
_entity_poly.pdbx_seq_one_letter_code
_entity_poly.pdbx_strand_id
1 'polypeptide(L)'
;MSGFSFAYGYGEEEHLGGNALEGDPNTFCPTVWDYLIKRFALRSVLDIGSGLGFAADYFHRAGMQTLAVEGLVSNVDNSLYPALKVDLTHSSVHCRVDLVHCQEVVEHIDEMYLDHLLNSFSCGRVMVMTHAFPGQGGHHHVNEQPPEYWIENLKRYNFELLSEDTRRIRVMAEKDGAIYMANSGMVFINRNRL
;
A
#
# COMPACT_ATOMS: atom_id res chain seq x y z
N MET A 1 -17.79 7.87 -18.41
CA MET A 1 -17.55 8.46 -17.09
C MET A 1 -17.88 7.39 -16.09
N SER A 2 -16.86 6.82 -15.43
CA SER A 2 -17.07 5.91 -14.30
C SER A 2 -17.84 6.69 -13.22
N GLY A 3 -18.93 6.12 -12.71
CA GLY A 3 -19.83 6.79 -11.76
C GLY A 3 -19.31 6.81 -10.32
N PHE A 4 -18.00 6.83 -10.13
CA PHE A 4 -17.36 6.86 -8.81
C PHE A 4 -17.16 8.29 -8.34
N SER A 5 -17.35 8.50 -7.03
CA SER A 5 -16.99 9.73 -6.35
C SER A 5 -15.57 9.58 -5.82
N PHE A 6 -14.81 10.67 -5.77
CA PHE A 6 -13.42 10.64 -5.30
C PHE A 6 -13.23 11.58 -4.11
N ALA A 7 -12.40 11.17 -3.15
CA ALA A 7 -11.92 12.02 -2.08
C ALA A 7 -10.70 12.82 -2.56
N TYR A 8 -10.68 14.11 -2.27
CA TYR A 8 -9.52 14.97 -2.51
C TYR A 8 -9.31 15.85 -1.27
N GLY A 9 -8.04 16.06 -0.91
CA GLY A 9 -7.70 17.10 0.04
C GLY A 9 -7.72 18.49 -0.60
N TYR A 10 -7.70 19.52 0.23
CA TYR A 10 -7.71 20.93 -0.19
C TYR A 10 -6.70 21.73 0.63
N GLY A 11 -6.16 22.80 0.04
CA GLY A 11 -5.20 23.66 0.72
C GLY A 11 -3.92 22.90 1.08
N GLU A 12 -3.58 22.84 2.36
CA GLU A 12 -2.38 22.11 2.84
C GLU A 12 -2.48 20.59 2.66
N GLU A 13 -3.66 20.04 2.36
CA GLU A 13 -3.89 18.61 2.11
C GLU A 13 -4.04 18.26 0.62
N GLU A 14 -3.78 19.20 -0.32
CA GLU A 14 -4.02 18.98 -1.76
C GLU A 14 -3.22 17.79 -2.34
N HIS A 15 -2.12 17.39 -1.71
CA HIS A 15 -1.35 16.20 -2.05
C HIS A 15 -2.01 14.87 -1.66
N LEU A 16 -3.07 14.90 -0.85
CA LEU A 16 -3.76 13.73 -0.32
C LEU A 16 -5.05 13.43 -1.08
N GLY A 17 -5.54 12.18 -0.96
CA GLY A 17 -6.75 11.69 -1.63
C GLY A 17 -6.44 11.04 -2.98
N GLY A 18 -7.36 11.15 -3.94
CA GLY A 18 -7.32 10.44 -5.22
C GLY A 18 -8.03 9.08 -5.20
N ASN A 19 -8.47 8.61 -4.02
CA ASN A 19 -9.19 7.34 -3.87
C ASN A 19 -10.69 7.48 -4.15
N ALA A 20 -11.29 6.40 -4.66
CA ALA A 20 -12.73 6.28 -4.81
C ALA A 20 -13.42 6.14 -3.44
N LEU A 21 -14.57 6.81 -3.27
CA LEU A 21 -15.34 6.79 -2.02
C LEU A 21 -16.08 5.46 -1.80
N GLU A 22 -16.49 4.82 -2.89
CA GLU A 22 -17.26 3.59 -2.86
C GLU A 22 -16.37 2.33 -2.77
N GLY A 23 -15.04 2.53 -2.77
CA GLY A 23 -14.04 1.48 -2.93
C GLY A 23 -13.65 1.27 -4.39
N ASP A 24 -12.37 1.04 -4.63
CA ASP A 24 -11.85 0.84 -5.98
C ASP A 24 -11.76 -0.65 -6.34
N PRO A 25 -12.57 -1.15 -7.29
CA PRO A 25 -12.49 -2.55 -7.72
C PRO A 25 -11.11 -2.91 -8.32
N ASN A 26 -10.35 -1.92 -8.79
CA ASN A 26 -9.01 -2.12 -9.34
C ASN A 26 -7.94 -2.38 -8.26
N THR A 27 -8.27 -2.16 -6.98
CA THR A 27 -7.35 -2.43 -5.86
C THR A 27 -7.75 -3.65 -5.03
N PHE A 28 -9.03 -4.01 -5.00
CA PHE A 28 -9.54 -5.10 -4.18
C PHE A 28 -9.03 -6.47 -4.66
N CYS A 29 -8.05 -7.07 -3.96
CA CYS A 29 -7.36 -8.29 -4.39
C CYS A 29 -7.36 -9.41 -3.31
N PRO A 30 -8.53 -9.95 -2.95
CA PRO A 30 -8.66 -10.92 -1.86
C PRO A 30 -7.84 -12.20 -2.08
N THR A 31 -7.69 -12.69 -3.31
CA THR A 31 -6.91 -13.91 -3.60
C THR A 31 -5.42 -13.68 -3.28
N VAL A 32 -4.91 -12.48 -3.56
CA VAL A 32 -3.52 -12.09 -3.23
C VAL A 32 -3.35 -12.01 -1.72
N TRP A 33 -4.25 -11.33 -1.02
CA TRP A 33 -4.18 -11.15 0.43
C TRP A 33 -4.23 -12.51 1.16
N ASP A 34 -5.13 -13.40 0.75
CA ASP A 34 -5.23 -14.77 1.26
C ASP A 34 -3.95 -15.57 1.02
N TYR A 35 -3.37 -15.45 -0.17
CA TYR A 35 -2.11 -16.10 -0.51
C TYR A 35 -1.00 -15.65 0.44
N LEU A 36 -0.82 -14.34 0.62
CA LEU A 36 0.22 -13.80 1.49
C LEU A 36 0.04 -14.29 2.93
N ILE A 37 -1.17 -14.19 3.49
CA ILE A 37 -1.48 -14.65 4.86
C ILE A 37 -1.03 -16.10 5.05
N LYS A 38 -1.43 -17.00 4.14
CA LYS A 38 -1.14 -18.44 4.22
C LYS A 38 0.35 -18.73 3.95
N ARG A 39 0.93 -18.11 2.92
CA ARG A 39 2.30 -18.33 2.44
C ARG A 39 3.37 -17.98 3.48
N PHE A 40 3.12 -16.95 4.27
CA PHE A 40 4.06 -16.41 5.24
C PHE A 40 3.62 -16.57 6.70
N ALA A 41 2.50 -17.26 6.94
CA ALA A 41 1.90 -17.44 8.26
C ALA A 41 1.78 -16.10 9.02
N LEU A 42 1.20 -15.11 8.33
CA LEU A 42 1.06 -13.75 8.86
C LEU A 42 -0.01 -13.74 9.96
N ARG A 43 0.18 -12.90 10.99
CA ARG A 43 -0.79 -12.69 12.08
C ARG A 43 -1.09 -11.21 12.33
N SER A 44 -0.27 -10.32 11.79
CA SER A 44 -0.44 -8.87 11.92
C SER A 44 -0.12 -8.14 10.61
N VAL A 45 -0.83 -7.04 10.36
CA VAL A 45 -0.69 -6.21 9.16
C VAL A 45 -0.68 -4.72 9.51
N LEU A 46 0.17 -3.96 8.83
CA LEU A 46 0.08 -2.51 8.69
C LEU A 46 -0.38 -2.20 7.27
N ASP A 47 -1.52 -1.55 7.11
CA ASP A 47 -2.05 -1.05 5.84
C ASP A 47 -1.72 0.45 5.72
N ILE A 48 -0.80 0.80 4.82
CA ILE A 48 -0.30 2.16 4.60
C ILE A 48 -1.07 2.80 3.45
N GLY A 49 -1.59 4.00 3.67
CA GLY A 49 -2.45 4.68 2.69
C GLY A 49 -3.77 3.94 2.54
N SER A 50 -4.40 3.60 3.67
CA SER A 50 -5.55 2.69 3.70
C SER A 50 -6.80 3.24 2.99
N GLY A 51 -6.82 4.53 2.63
CA GLY A 51 -7.99 5.20 2.08
C GLY A 51 -9.18 5.04 3.01
N LEU A 52 -10.27 4.47 2.50
CA LEU A 52 -11.47 4.16 3.29
C LEU A 52 -11.44 2.77 3.97
N GLY A 53 -10.27 2.15 4.06
CA GLY A 53 -10.03 0.98 4.91
C GLY A 53 -10.58 -0.34 4.39
N PHE A 54 -10.82 -0.48 3.09
CA PHE A 54 -11.34 -1.73 2.51
C PHE A 54 -10.37 -2.92 2.67
N ALA A 55 -9.07 -2.71 2.42
CA ALA A 55 -8.05 -3.73 2.63
C ALA A 55 -7.87 -4.04 4.13
N ALA A 56 -7.78 -3.00 4.97
CA ALA A 56 -7.74 -3.15 6.42
C ALA A 56 -8.93 -3.93 7.01
N ASP A 57 -10.17 -3.62 6.60
CA ASP A 57 -11.39 -4.35 6.99
C ASP A 57 -11.32 -5.82 6.55
N TYR A 58 -10.86 -6.09 5.32
CA TYR A 58 -10.64 -7.46 4.85
C TYR A 58 -9.66 -8.24 5.74
N PHE A 59 -8.48 -7.67 6.00
CA PHE A 59 -7.48 -8.33 6.84
C PHE A 59 -8.02 -8.57 8.25
N HIS A 60 -8.73 -7.60 8.82
CA HIS A 60 -9.34 -7.74 10.14
C HIS A 60 -10.35 -8.90 10.17
N ARG A 61 -11.24 -8.99 9.18
CA ARG A 61 -12.21 -10.09 9.05
C ARG A 61 -11.54 -11.45 8.81
N ALA A 62 -10.37 -11.46 8.19
CA ALA A 62 -9.54 -12.66 8.05
C ALA A 62 -8.83 -13.07 9.36
N GLY A 63 -9.05 -12.36 10.47
CA GLY A 63 -8.52 -12.69 11.79
C GLY A 63 -7.13 -12.10 12.08
N MET A 64 -6.69 -11.15 11.27
CA MET A 64 -5.39 -10.47 11.44
C MET A 64 -5.48 -9.37 12.50
N GLN A 65 -4.37 -9.15 13.22
CA GLN A 65 -4.17 -7.91 13.98
C GLN A 65 -3.83 -6.80 13.00
N THR A 66 -4.79 -5.91 12.74
CA THR A 66 -4.68 -4.89 11.71
C THR A 66 -4.42 -3.52 12.32
N LEU A 67 -3.47 -2.78 11.74
CA LEU A 67 -3.29 -1.35 11.92
C LEU A 67 -3.42 -0.68 10.55
N ALA A 68 -4.27 0.34 10.44
CA ALA A 68 -4.42 1.12 9.22
C ALA A 68 -3.92 2.55 9.46
N VAL A 69 -3.26 3.14 8.47
CA VAL A 69 -2.84 4.55 8.49
C VAL A 69 -3.27 5.24 7.21
N GLU A 70 -3.74 6.48 7.35
CA GLU A 70 -4.27 7.26 6.24
C GLU A 70 -3.90 8.73 6.39
N GLY A 71 -3.57 9.34 5.25
CA GLY A 71 -3.12 10.71 5.17
C GLY A 71 -4.26 11.71 5.24
N LEU A 72 -5.41 11.48 4.61
CA LEU A 72 -6.52 12.46 4.49
C LEU A 72 -7.52 12.37 5.65
N VAL A 73 -7.90 13.50 6.28
CA VAL A 73 -8.81 13.47 7.47
C VAL A 73 -10.16 12.87 7.10
N SER A 74 -10.74 13.28 5.97
CA SER A 74 -12.05 12.79 5.56
C SER A 74 -12.06 11.28 5.31
N ASN A 75 -10.96 10.71 4.81
CA ASN A 75 -10.83 9.25 4.69
C ASN A 75 -10.76 8.60 6.07
N VAL A 76 -9.94 9.13 6.99
CA VAL A 76 -9.83 8.62 8.37
C VAL A 76 -11.20 8.59 9.06
N ASP A 77 -11.96 9.67 8.96
CA ASP A 77 -13.26 9.83 9.63
C ASP A 77 -14.35 8.93 9.05
N ASN A 78 -14.25 8.57 7.76
CA ASN A 78 -15.26 7.78 7.04
C ASN A 78 -14.80 6.36 6.70
N SER A 79 -13.64 5.94 7.21
CA SER A 79 -13.08 4.62 6.92
C SER A 79 -13.94 3.49 7.48
N LEU A 80 -14.07 2.41 6.72
CA LEU A 80 -14.74 1.16 7.14
C LEU A 80 -13.99 0.47 8.29
N TYR A 81 -12.69 0.71 8.39
CA TYR A 81 -11.84 0.22 9.47
C TYR A 81 -11.12 1.39 10.16
N PRO A 82 -11.05 1.45 11.50
CA PRO A 82 -10.37 2.54 12.19
C PRO A 82 -8.93 2.75 11.70
N ALA A 83 -8.65 3.95 11.19
CA ALA A 83 -7.33 4.34 10.72
C ALA A 83 -6.72 5.41 11.65
N LEU A 84 -5.39 5.41 11.77
CA LEU A 84 -4.66 6.52 12.37
C LEU A 84 -4.33 7.56 11.30
N LYS A 85 -4.57 8.82 11.60
CA LYS A 85 -4.13 9.95 10.77
C LYS A 85 -2.60 10.03 10.78
N VAL A 86 -1.97 9.70 9.66
CA VAL A 86 -0.52 9.81 9.45
C VAL A 86 -0.26 10.33 8.05
N ASP A 87 0.34 11.51 7.96
CA ASP A 87 0.87 12.04 6.71
C ASP A 87 2.37 11.68 6.60
N LEU A 88 2.71 10.91 5.57
CA LEU A 88 4.08 10.45 5.32
C LEU A 88 5.02 11.58 4.89
N THR A 89 4.52 12.76 4.52
CA THR A 89 5.34 13.95 4.30
C THR A 89 5.86 14.55 5.62
N HIS A 90 5.24 14.21 6.75
CA HIS A 90 5.61 14.73 8.06
C HIS A 90 6.31 13.71 8.97
N SER A 91 5.98 12.42 8.84
CA SER A 91 6.55 11.40 9.73
C SER A 91 6.48 9.99 9.16
N SER A 92 7.30 9.09 9.70
CA SER A 92 7.17 7.65 9.46
C SER A 92 6.26 6.97 10.48
N VAL A 93 5.73 5.82 10.11
CA VAL A 93 5.00 4.91 11.01
C VAL A 93 6.00 4.06 11.77
N HIS A 94 5.73 3.82 13.05
CA HIS A 94 6.53 2.95 13.90
C HIS A 94 5.67 1.89 14.59
N CYS A 95 5.79 0.65 14.11
CA CYS A 95 5.19 -0.52 14.76
C CYS A 95 5.98 -1.80 14.43
N ARG A 96 5.47 -2.95 14.85
CA ARG A 96 5.99 -4.25 14.46
C ARG A 96 4.84 -5.13 14.01
N VAL A 97 4.90 -5.53 12.74
CA VAL A 97 3.88 -6.37 12.11
C VAL A 97 4.56 -7.46 11.27
N ASP A 98 3.79 -8.46 10.87
CA ASP A 98 4.26 -9.48 9.94
C ASP A 98 4.23 -8.97 8.49
N LEU A 99 3.16 -8.27 8.11
CA LEU A 99 2.93 -7.72 6.78
C LEU A 99 2.87 -6.19 6.80
N VAL A 100 3.54 -5.53 5.87
CA VAL A 100 3.17 -4.18 5.42
C VAL A 100 2.49 -4.30 4.07
N HIS A 101 1.29 -3.74 3.95
CA HIS A 101 0.52 -3.60 2.72
C HIS A 101 0.52 -2.11 2.32
N CYS A 102 0.85 -1.80 1.07
CA CYS A 102 0.93 -0.42 0.57
C CYS A 102 0.58 -0.38 -0.92
N GLN A 103 -0.67 -0.07 -1.26
CA GLN A 103 -1.18 -0.21 -2.63
C GLN A 103 -1.77 1.11 -3.13
N GLU A 104 -1.27 1.59 -4.27
CA GLU A 104 -1.56 2.90 -4.88
C GLU A 104 -1.25 4.06 -3.92
N VAL A 105 0.02 4.21 -3.56
CA VAL A 105 0.48 5.17 -2.54
C VAL A 105 1.85 5.72 -2.86
N VAL A 106 2.81 4.85 -3.20
CA VAL A 106 4.23 5.22 -3.28
C VAL A 106 4.53 6.29 -4.33
N GLU A 107 3.73 6.33 -5.40
CA GLU A 107 3.76 7.30 -6.48
C GLU A 107 3.30 8.71 -6.06
N HIS A 108 2.57 8.81 -4.95
CA HIS A 108 2.13 10.07 -4.35
C HIS A 108 3.16 10.65 -3.38
N ILE A 109 4.22 9.90 -3.06
CA ILE A 109 5.25 10.33 -2.11
C ILE A 109 6.43 10.92 -2.88
N ASP A 110 6.60 12.25 -2.77
CA ASP A 110 7.77 12.94 -3.29
C ASP A 110 9.06 12.30 -2.77
N GLU A 111 10.08 12.21 -3.63
CA GLU A 111 11.37 11.59 -3.32
C GLU A 111 12.02 12.19 -2.07
N MET A 112 11.78 13.47 -1.75
CA MET A 112 12.30 14.09 -0.52
C MET A 112 11.74 13.47 0.78
N TYR A 113 10.59 12.79 0.71
CA TYR A 113 9.95 12.10 1.84
C TYR A 113 10.12 10.57 1.79
N LEU A 114 10.93 10.06 0.85
CA LEU A 114 11.11 8.63 0.65
C LEU A 114 11.58 7.91 1.91
N ASP A 115 12.42 8.54 2.73
CA ASP A 115 12.88 7.93 3.98
C ASP A 115 11.74 7.71 4.99
N HIS A 116 10.71 8.56 5.02
CA HIS A 116 9.54 8.31 5.88
C HIS A 116 8.78 7.06 5.42
N LEU A 117 8.59 6.90 4.11
CA LEU A 117 7.94 5.73 3.52
C LEU A 117 8.75 4.45 3.78
N LEU A 118 10.05 4.44 3.48
CA LEU A 118 10.90 3.25 3.63
C LEU A 118 11.10 2.84 5.10
N ASN A 119 11.16 3.80 6.03
CA ASN A 119 11.13 3.50 7.47
C ASN A 119 9.79 2.88 7.89
N SER A 120 8.68 3.33 7.31
CA SER A 120 7.35 2.75 7.57
C SER A 120 7.28 1.30 7.05
N PHE A 121 7.80 1.03 5.85
CA PHE A 121 7.93 -0.33 5.31
C PHE A 121 8.74 -1.25 6.22
N SER A 122 9.77 -0.70 6.85
CA SER A 122 10.64 -1.43 7.78
C SER A 122 9.92 -1.90 9.06
N CYS A 123 8.64 -1.58 9.27
CA CYS A 123 7.80 -2.17 10.32
C CYS A 123 7.50 -3.67 10.11
N GLY A 124 7.45 -4.12 8.85
CA GLY A 124 7.05 -5.47 8.46
C GLY A 124 8.21 -6.42 8.22
N ARG A 125 7.95 -7.72 8.46
CA ARG A 125 8.82 -8.81 7.99
C ARG A 125 8.64 -9.06 6.50
N VAL A 126 7.39 -9.06 6.02
CA VAL A 126 7.00 -9.15 4.61
C VAL A 126 6.40 -7.80 4.22
N MET A 127 6.63 -7.37 2.99
CA MET A 127 5.99 -6.18 2.42
C MET A 127 5.42 -6.52 1.04
N VAL A 128 4.22 -6.03 0.76
CA VAL A 128 3.64 -6.01 -0.58
C VAL A 128 3.30 -4.57 -0.96
N MET A 129 3.68 -4.17 -2.17
CA MET A 129 3.35 -2.84 -2.68
C MET A 129 3.01 -2.83 -4.16
N THR A 130 2.28 -1.81 -4.61
CA THR A 130 2.19 -1.41 -6.03
C THR A 130 2.95 -0.11 -6.24
N HIS A 131 3.10 0.28 -7.51
CA HIS A 131 3.62 1.59 -7.89
C HIS A 131 3.08 2.01 -9.26
N ALA A 132 3.07 3.31 -9.55
CA ALA A 132 2.82 3.82 -10.89
C ALA A 132 4.09 3.80 -11.76
N PHE A 133 3.94 3.51 -13.05
CA PHE A 133 5.02 3.62 -14.03
C PHE A 133 5.18 5.07 -14.51
N PRO A 134 6.37 5.48 -14.98
CA PRO A 134 6.59 6.82 -15.52
C PRO A 134 5.59 7.19 -16.62
N GLY A 135 4.85 8.28 -16.42
CA GLY A 135 3.84 8.80 -17.34
C GLY A 135 2.45 8.19 -17.18
N GLN A 136 2.19 7.40 -16.13
CA GLN A 136 0.87 6.81 -15.87
C GLN A 136 -0.18 7.90 -15.57
N GLY A 137 0.23 8.97 -14.90
CA GLY A 137 -0.62 10.03 -14.39
C GLY A 137 -1.55 9.56 -13.27
N GLY A 138 -2.21 10.52 -12.64
CA GLY A 138 -3.13 10.32 -11.53
C GLY A 138 -3.17 11.55 -10.64
N HIS A 139 -4.06 11.55 -9.64
CA HIS A 139 -4.13 12.65 -8.69
C HIS A 139 -2.82 12.72 -7.90
N HIS A 140 -2.08 13.81 -8.00
CA HIS A 140 -0.83 14.01 -7.25
C HIS A 140 0.22 12.88 -7.41
N HIS A 141 0.32 12.27 -8.59
CA HIS A 141 1.43 11.37 -8.88
C HIS A 141 2.70 12.19 -9.13
N VAL A 142 3.59 12.23 -8.14
CA VAL A 142 4.82 13.02 -8.16
C VAL A 142 6.07 12.15 -8.27
N ASN A 143 5.94 10.84 -8.05
CA ASN A 143 7.06 9.90 -8.02
C ASN A 143 6.76 8.61 -8.81
N GLU A 144 6.38 8.78 -10.07
CA GLU A 144 6.16 7.67 -10.98
C GLU A 144 7.49 7.09 -11.46
N GLN A 145 7.82 5.88 -11.00
CA GLN A 145 9.16 5.30 -11.13
C GLN A 145 9.11 3.86 -11.63
N PRO A 146 10.15 3.40 -12.35
CA PRO A 146 10.24 2.01 -12.78
C PRO A 146 10.50 1.08 -11.58
N PRO A 147 10.22 -0.23 -11.69
CA PRO A 147 10.40 -1.20 -10.60
C PRO A 147 11.81 -1.18 -9.99
N GLU A 148 12.84 -0.97 -10.82
CA GLU A 148 14.24 -0.96 -10.41
C GLU A 148 14.53 0.14 -9.38
N TYR A 149 13.88 1.31 -9.52
CA TYR A 149 14.02 2.40 -8.55
C TYR A 149 13.58 1.95 -7.15
N TRP A 150 12.41 1.33 -7.04
CA TRP A 150 11.86 0.87 -5.77
C TRP A 150 12.72 -0.25 -5.18
N ILE A 151 13.12 -1.21 -6.02
CA ILE A 151 13.98 -2.34 -5.61
C ILE A 151 15.32 -1.83 -5.06
N GLU A 152 16.01 -0.91 -5.75
CA GLU A 152 17.29 -0.37 -5.29
C GLU A 152 17.16 0.43 -3.99
N ASN A 153 16.11 1.24 -3.86
CA ASN A 153 15.85 2.00 -2.64
C ASN A 153 15.59 1.08 -1.43
N LEU A 154 14.78 0.03 -1.63
CA LEU A 154 14.44 -0.98 -0.63
C LEU A 154 15.64 -1.86 -0.23
N LYS A 155 16.55 -2.17 -1.15
CA LYS A 155 17.79 -2.92 -0.84
C LYS A 155 18.62 -2.25 0.25
N ARG A 156 18.67 -0.91 0.28
CA ARG A 156 19.40 -0.13 1.32
C ARG A 156 18.84 -0.37 2.72
N TYR A 157 17.58 -0.79 2.82
CA TYR A 157 16.88 -1.14 4.06
C TYR A 157 16.85 -2.67 4.32
N ASN A 158 17.72 -3.43 3.63
CA ASN A 158 17.81 -4.89 3.68
C ASN A 158 16.53 -5.63 3.27
N PHE A 159 15.75 -5.04 2.37
CA PHE A 159 14.69 -5.76 1.69
C PHE A 159 15.21 -6.51 0.47
N GLU A 160 14.67 -7.69 0.24
CA GLU A 160 14.93 -8.52 -0.92
C GLU A 160 13.63 -8.83 -1.65
N LEU A 161 13.61 -8.64 -2.96
CA LEU A 161 12.47 -8.95 -3.80
C LEU A 161 12.26 -10.47 -3.87
N LEU A 162 11.06 -10.93 -3.56
CA LEU A 162 10.63 -12.30 -3.75
C LEU A 162 10.04 -12.45 -5.16
N SER A 163 10.88 -12.66 -6.17
CA SER A 163 10.47 -12.65 -7.58
C SER A 163 9.38 -13.68 -7.91
N GLU A 164 9.44 -14.86 -7.32
CA GLU A 164 8.44 -15.91 -7.56
C GLU A 164 7.10 -15.60 -6.88
N ASP A 165 7.12 -15.09 -5.64
CA ASP A 165 5.90 -14.64 -4.95
C ASP A 165 5.29 -13.44 -5.67
N THR A 166 6.11 -12.51 -6.15
CA THR A 166 5.72 -11.36 -6.99
C THR A 166 4.99 -11.81 -8.26
N ARG A 167 5.56 -12.77 -9.01
CA ARG A 167 4.92 -13.31 -10.21
C ARG A 167 3.55 -13.95 -9.90
N ARG A 168 3.44 -14.66 -8.78
CA ARG A 168 2.19 -15.34 -8.37
C ARG A 168 1.10 -14.33 -8.02
N ILE A 169 1.41 -13.32 -7.22
CA ILE A 169 0.39 -12.34 -6.81
C ILE A 169 -0.15 -11.56 -8.01
N ARG A 170 0.69 -11.27 -9.02
CA ARG A 170 0.25 -10.58 -10.24
C ARG A 170 -0.79 -11.41 -11.00
N VAL A 171 -0.51 -12.70 -11.22
CA VAL A 171 -1.46 -13.63 -11.87
C VAL A 171 -2.75 -13.83 -11.06
N MET A 172 -2.67 -13.77 -9.72
CA MET A 172 -3.86 -13.83 -8.86
C MET A 172 -4.68 -12.55 -8.95
N ALA A 173 -4.03 -11.38 -8.91
CA ALA A 173 -4.66 -10.08 -9.02
C ALA A 173 -5.40 -9.90 -10.35
N GLU A 174 -4.85 -10.40 -11.46
CA GLU A 174 -5.54 -10.40 -12.77
C GLU A 174 -6.90 -11.10 -12.70
N LYS A 175 -7.02 -12.19 -11.92
CA LYS A 175 -8.29 -12.93 -11.75
C LYS A 175 -9.29 -12.20 -10.87
N ASP A 176 -8.78 -11.44 -9.89
CA ASP A 176 -9.61 -10.60 -9.01
C ASP A 176 -10.06 -9.30 -9.72
N GLY A 177 -9.46 -8.95 -10.86
CA GLY A 177 -9.68 -7.67 -11.54
C GLY A 177 -8.88 -6.51 -10.92
N ALA A 178 -7.95 -6.81 -10.01
CA ALA A 178 -7.13 -5.82 -9.34
C ALA A 178 -5.94 -5.39 -10.21
N ILE A 179 -6.19 -4.54 -11.21
CA ILE A 179 -5.24 -4.20 -12.27
C ILE A 179 -3.92 -3.62 -11.75
N TYR A 180 -3.95 -2.87 -10.65
CA TYR A 180 -2.74 -2.23 -10.12
C TYR A 180 -1.78 -3.27 -9.54
N MET A 181 -2.31 -4.17 -8.71
CA MET A 181 -1.54 -5.30 -8.18
C MET A 181 -1.08 -6.26 -9.27
N ALA A 182 -1.89 -6.45 -10.32
CA ALA A 182 -1.52 -7.25 -11.49
C ALA A 182 -0.33 -6.66 -12.26
N ASN A 183 -0.31 -5.35 -12.47
CA ASN A 183 0.66 -4.69 -13.33
C ASN A 183 1.98 -4.38 -12.62
N SER A 184 1.91 -3.86 -11.38
CA SER A 184 3.07 -3.31 -10.68
C SER A 184 3.30 -3.90 -9.29
N GLY A 185 2.48 -4.85 -8.85
CA GLY A 185 2.62 -5.51 -7.55
C GLY A 185 4.02 -6.10 -7.33
N MET A 186 4.61 -5.90 -6.17
CA MET A 186 5.91 -6.44 -5.77
C MET A 186 5.86 -6.95 -4.33
N VAL A 187 6.47 -8.11 -4.09
CA VAL A 187 6.58 -8.71 -2.75
C VAL A 187 8.03 -8.74 -2.31
N PHE A 188 8.28 -8.28 -1.09
CA PHE A 188 9.61 -8.24 -0.49
C PHE A 188 9.64 -8.94 0.87
N ILE A 189 10.82 -9.42 1.24
CA ILE A 189 11.16 -9.86 2.60
C ILE A 189 12.18 -8.91 3.22
N ASN A 190 11.97 -8.52 4.47
CA ASN A 190 12.93 -7.73 5.25
C ASN A 190 13.92 -8.65 5.97
N ARG A 191 15.18 -8.67 5.54
CA ARG A 191 16.22 -9.52 6.13
C ARG A 191 16.60 -9.12 7.56
N ASN A 192 16.28 -7.90 7.99
CA ASN A 192 16.49 -7.47 9.39
C ASN A 192 15.47 -8.09 10.37
N ARG A 193 14.42 -8.76 9.88
CA ARG A 193 13.29 -9.26 10.69
C ARG A 193 13.03 -10.77 10.52
N LEU A 194 14.04 -11.52 10.06
CA LEU A 194 14.01 -12.97 9.96
C LEU A 194 14.40 -13.66 11.27
#